data_AF-A0A4P9WGB7-F1
#
_entry.id   AF-A0A4P9WGB7-F1
#
_cell.length_a   1.000
_cell.length_b   1.000
_cell.length_c   1.000
_cell.angle_alpha   90.00
_cell.angle_beta   90.00
_cell.angle_gamma   90.00
#
_symmetry.space_group_name_H-M   'P 1'
#
loop_
_entity.id
_entity.type
_entity.pdbx_description
1 polymer ?
#
loop_
_entity_poly.entity_id
_entity_poly.type
_entity_poly.pdbx_seq_one_letter_code
_entity_poly.pdbx_strand_id
1 'polypeptide(L)'
;VNEIRDSMEVVQSAEYPRFLALLIPPFSSLLVNEPAAFVSNSPEQKLRLAILEIIHRFPHNDALKNYAVDLVKTLIHILKEDNEDNACLALKIVVDLFKTYRTPLEDLVQSFFDLVQDMYRNMKQAVKDTFDTVPGTVRHQRGGENGTEAGSWDCTPGHAQPASPAGADGGEASSTKVLGKSMYSFKVLSECPIIIALLFQIHRKAVPQNVQAFVPLVMEVRVDSKIMGPNGNGGSELRYLTWERAFFFTGS
;
A
#
# COMPACT_ATOMS: atom_id res chain seq x y z
N VAL A 1 22.03 -0.93 5.78
CA VAL A 1 20.83 -1.68 5.33
C VAL A 1 21.21 -3.05 4.78
N ASN A 2 22.01 -3.13 3.71
CA ASN A 2 22.42 -4.42 3.13
C ASN A 2 23.16 -5.33 4.13
N GLU A 3 24.07 -4.77 4.94
CA GLU A 3 24.76 -5.54 6.00
C GLU A 3 23.80 -6.09 7.08
N ILE A 4 22.75 -5.34 7.42
CA ILE A 4 21.71 -5.79 8.37
C ILE A 4 20.87 -6.89 7.73
N ARG A 5 20.61 -6.78 6.41
CA ARG A 5 19.86 -7.76 5.63
C ARG A 5 20.55 -9.13 5.62
N ASP A 6 21.87 -9.14 5.46
CA ASP A 6 22.66 -10.38 5.35
C ASP A 6 22.99 -10.97 6.73
N SER A 7 23.08 -10.14 7.78
CA SER A 7 23.31 -10.61 9.15
C SER A 7 22.11 -11.35 9.77
N MET A 8 20.92 -11.21 9.18
CA MET A 8 19.65 -11.69 9.76
C MET A 8 19.46 -13.21 9.69
N GLU A 9 20.14 -13.90 8.78
CA GLU A 9 20.13 -15.38 8.71
C GLU A 9 20.87 -16.05 9.88
N VAL A 10 21.70 -15.30 10.62
CA VAL A 10 22.53 -15.81 11.74
C VAL A 10 21.84 -15.60 13.10
N VAL A 11 20.66 -14.97 13.16
CA VAL A 11 20.08 -14.48 14.41
C VAL A 11 19.06 -15.47 15.01
N GLN A 12 19.54 -16.66 15.35
CA GLN A 12 18.94 -17.51 16.39
C GLN A 12 19.84 -17.58 17.64
N SER A 13 20.66 -16.54 17.82
CA SER A 13 21.58 -16.39 18.95
C SER A 13 20.89 -15.78 20.17
N ALA A 14 21.47 -16.01 21.36
CA ALA A 14 21.05 -15.39 22.63
C ALA A 14 21.03 -13.85 22.59
N GLU A 15 21.68 -13.22 21.60
CA GLU A 15 21.73 -11.77 21.40
C GLU A 15 20.49 -11.19 20.69
N TYR A 16 19.56 -12.02 20.20
CA TYR A 16 18.40 -11.54 19.43
C TYR A 16 17.54 -10.49 20.16
N PRO A 17 17.19 -10.65 21.46
CA PRO A 17 16.42 -9.63 22.17
C PRO A 17 17.12 -8.25 22.22
N ARG A 18 18.45 -8.25 22.36
CA ARG A 18 19.26 -7.03 22.36
C ARG A 18 19.28 -6.39 20.98
N PHE A 19 19.43 -7.19 19.93
CA PHE A 19 19.35 -6.73 18.55
C PHE A 19 18.00 -6.05 18.24
N LEU A 20 16.88 -6.66 18.67
CA LEU A 20 15.56 -6.06 18.52
C LEU A 20 15.42 -4.73 19.25
N ALA A 21 15.91 -4.64 20.48
CA ALA A 21 15.87 -3.41 21.27
C ALA A 21 16.65 -2.25 20.62
N LEU A 22 17.69 -2.57 19.84
CA LEU A 22 18.49 -1.57 19.12
C LEU A 22 17.86 -1.13 17.80
N LEU A 23 17.14 -2.03 17.10
CA LEU A 23 16.62 -1.75 15.76
C LEU A 23 15.16 -1.27 15.74
N ILE A 24 14.28 -1.89 16.52
CA ILE A 24 12.84 -1.60 16.43
C ILE A 24 12.51 -0.14 16.75
N PRO A 25 13.04 0.48 17.83
CA PRO A 25 12.72 1.87 18.15
C PRO A 25 13.11 2.87 17.04
N PRO A 26 14.35 2.91 16.52
CA PRO A 26 14.71 3.84 15.46
C PRO A 26 13.96 3.57 14.16
N PHE A 27 13.73 2.30 13.80
CA PHE A 27 12.93 1.97 12.61
C PHE A 27 11.49 2.46 12.73
N SER A 28 10.86 2.23 13.88
CA SER A 28 9.48 2.70 14.12
C SER A 28 9.41 4.23 14.11
N SER A 29 10.40 4.91 14.72
CA SER A 29 10.50 6.37 14.68
C SER A 29 10.63 6.90 13.25
N LEU A 30 11.50 6.32 12.42
CA LEU A 30 11.65 6.74 11.02
C LEU A 30 10.37 6.52 10.22
N LEU A 31 9.69 5.39 10.41
CA LEU A 31 8.48 5.06 9.68
C LEU A 31 7.27 5.94 10.08
N VAL A 32 7.24 6.47 11.31
CA VAL A 32 6.12 7.30 11.80
C VAL A 32 6.39 8.79 11.66
N ASN A 33 7.60 9.24 11.95
CA ASN A 33 7.91 10.68 12.07
C ASN A 33 8.39 11.29 10.76
N GLU A 34 9.01 10.50 9.87
CA GLU A 34 9.44 11.00 8.56
C GLU A 34 8.29 10.92 7.55
N PRO A 35 8.14 11.93 6.67
CA PRO A 35 7.08 11.97 5.68
C PRO A 35 7.18 10.80 4.68
N ALA A 36 6.03 10.35 4.19
CA ALA A 36 5.96 9.35 3.14
C ALA A 36 6.51 9.91 1.81
N ALA A 37 7.18 9.05 1.06
CA ALA A 37 7.73 9.39 -0.24
C ALA A 37 6.90 8.72 -1.34
N PHE A 38 6.46 9.51 -2.32
CA PHE A 38 5.57 9.05 -3.40
C PHE A 38 6.28 8.94 -4.75
N VAL A 39 7.61 8.97 -4.75
CA VAL A 39 8.44 8.85 -5.96
C VAL A 39 9.26 7.57 -5.84
N SER A 40 9.06 6.62 -6.76
CA SER A 40 9.52 5.24 -6.63
C SER A 40 11.04 5.09 -6.46
N ASN A 41 11.84 5.98 -7.05
CA ASN A 41 13.30 5.93 -6.98
C ASN A 41 13.92 6.88 -5.94
N SER A 42 13.09 7.61 -5.19
CA SER A 42 13.57 8.50 -4.12
C SER A 42 14.33 7.72 -3.04
N PRO A 43 15.41 8.29 -2.48
CA PRO A 43 16.17 7.63 -1.43
C PRO A 43 15.32 7.37 -0.18
N GLU A 44 14.36 8.26 0.13
CA GLU A 44 13.42 8.11 1.24
C GLU A 44 12.54 6.87 1.03
N GLN A 45 11.98 6.69 -0.17
CA GLN A 45 11.17 5.51 -0.47
C GLN A 45 11.99 4.22 -0.37
N LYS A 46 13.20 4.21 -0.92
CA LYS A 46 14.11 3.05 -0.85
C LYS A 46 14.45 2.69 0.60
N LEU A 47 14.69 3.70 1.45
CA LEU A 47 14.98 3.49 2.86
C LEU A 47 13.78 2.89 3.61
N ARG A 48 12.58 3.48 3.44
CA ARG A 48 11.35 3.01 4.10
C ARG A 48 11.03 1.56 3.70
N LEU A 49 11.09 1.25 2.41
CA LEU A 49 10.87 -0.09 1.91
C LEU A 49 11.89 -1.08 2.49
N ALA A 50 13.17 -0.73 2.52
CA ALA A 50 14.20 -1.61 3.05
C ALA A 50 14.07 -1.86 4.57
N ILE A 51 13.60 -0.86 5.34
CA ILE A 51 13.26 -1.05 6.76
C ILE A 51 12.13 -2.07 6.89
N LEU A 52 11.06 -1.94 6.09
CA LEU A 52 9.95 -2.89 6.10
C LEU A 52 10.38 -4.30 5.70
N GLU A 53 11.27 -4.45 4.71
CA GLU A 53 11.84 -5.74 4.31
C GLU A 53 12.66 -6.37 5.43
N ILE A 54 13.40 -5.57 6.21
CA ILE A 54 14.13 -6.05 7.38
C ILE A 54 13.15 -6.53 8.46
N ILE A 55 12.14 -5.72 8.78
CA ILE A 55 11.11 -6.09 9.77
C ILE A 55 10.38 -7.38 9.36
N HIS A 56 10.04 -7.54 8.09
CA HIS A 56 9.33 -8.73 7.59
C HIS A 56 10.11 -10.03 7.76
N ARG A 57 11.44 -9.94 7.85
CA ARG A 57 12.34 -11.09 7.98
C ARG A 57 12.69 -11.41 9.44
N PHE A 58 12.22 -10.65 10.41
CA PHE A 58 12.50 -10.93 11.82
C PHE A 58 12.00 -12.33 12.22
N PRO A 59 12.82 -13.13 12.94
CA PRO A 59 12.37 -14.39 13.52
C PRO A 59 11.21 -14.21 14.51
N HIS A 60 10.06 -14.82 14.22
CA HIS A 60 8.88 -14.77 15.08
C HIS A 60 9.05 -15.68 16.30
N ASN A 61 9.48 -15.11 17.43
CA ASN A 61 9.62 -15.80 18.71
C ASN A 61 9.10 -14.92 19.87
N ASP A 62 9.29 -15.37 21.11
CA ASP A 62 8.85 -14.64 22.31
C ASP A 62 9.59 -13.32 22.54
N ALA A 63 10.81 -13.15 22.01
CA ALA A 63 11.52 -11.88 22.11
C ALA A 63 10.82 -10.80 21.28
N LEU A 64 10.46 -11.12 20.02
CA LEU A 64 9.74 -10.22 19.13
C LEU A 64 8.31 -9.94 19.61
N LYS A 65 7.67 -10.89 20.29
CA LYS A 65 6.33 -10.74 20.87
C LYS A 65 6.19 -9.49 21.74
N ASN A 66 7.24 -9.11 22.47
CA ASN A 66 7.23 -7.92 23.34
C ASN A 66 7.06 -6.61 22.57
N TYR A 67 7.34 -6.62 21.26
CA TYR A 67 7.23 -5.46 20.38
C TYR A 67 6.04 -5.54 19.42
N ALA A 68 5.30 -6.65 19.42
CA ALA A 68 4.26 -6.93 18.42
C ALA A 68 3.18 -5.84 18.38
N VAL A 69 2.74 -5.36 19.54
CA VAL A 69 1.72 -4.31 19.65
C VAL A 69 2.18 -3.01 18.99
N ASP A 70 3.40 -2.57 19.28
CA ASP A 70 3.93 -1.31 18.75
C ASP A 70 4.30 -1.42 17.27
N LEU A 71 4.78 -2.58 16.84
CA LEU A 71 4.97 -2.88 15.41
C LEU A 71 3.65 -2.83 14.65
N VAL A 72 2.59 -3.46 15.14
CA VAL A 72 1.27 -3.42 14.46
C VAL A 72 0.73 -1.99 14.42
N LYS A 73 0.86 -1.19 15.48
CA LYS A 73 0.48 0.24 15.45
C LYS A 73 1.26 1.02 14.39
N THR A 74 2.57 0.80 14.31
CA THR A 74 3.45 1.41 13.30
C THR A 74 3.01 1.01 11.88
N LEU A 75 2.72 -0.26 11.66
CA LEU A 75 2.28 -0.76 10.36
C LEU A 75 0.89 -0.24 9.97
N ILE A 76 -0.05 -0.13 10.93
CA ILE A 76 -1.35 0.50 10.72
C ILE A 76 -1.19 1.97 10.32
N HIS A 77 -0.23 2.70 10.91
CA HIS A 77 0.09 4.07 10.49
C HIS A 77 0.60 4.12 9.04
N ILE A 78 1.48 3.21 8.63
CA ILE A 78 1.98 3.11 7.25
C ILE A 78 0.83 2.85 6.28
N LEU A 79 -0.09 1.94 6.61
CA LEU A 79 -1.27 1.66 5.79
C LEU A 79 -2.17 2.89 5.60
N LYS A 80 -2.15 3.86 6.53
CA LYS A 80 -2.94 5.11 6.45
C LYS A 80 -2.24 6.20 5.65
N GLU A 81 -0.95 6.39 5.87
CA GLU A 81 -0.25 7.61 5.42
C GLU A 81 0.77 7.40 4.31
N ASP A 82 1.19 6.16 4.04
CA ASP A 82 2.28 5.89 3.11
C ASP A 82 1.80 5.68 1.67
N ASN A 83 2.72 5.25 0.81
CA ASN A 83 2.42 4.85 -0.56
C ASN A 83 2.01 3.37 -0.66
N GLU A 84 1.42 3.02 -1.81
CA GLU A 84 0.90 1.69 -2.09
C GLU A 84 1.94 0.56 -1.98
N ASP A 85 3.20 0.79 -2.33
CA ASP A 85 4.23 -0.27 -2.30
C ASP A 85 4.64 -0.59 -0.86
N ASN A 86 4.86 0.43 -0.03
CA ASN A 86 5.13 0.26 1.40
C ASN A 86 3.94 -0.40 2.11
N ALA A 87 2.71 0.02 1.79
CA ALA A 87 1.51 -0.56 2.37
C ALA A 87 1.32 -2.03 1.99
N CYS A 88 1.59 -2.43 0.74
CA CYS A 88 1.51 -3.83 0.34
C CYS A 88 2.44 -4.73 1.18
N LEU A 89 3.66 -4.26 1.49
CA LEU A 89 4.56 -5.02 2.36
C LEU A 89 4.12 -4.96 3.83
N ALA A 90 3.72 -3.79 4.32
CA ALA A 90 3.22 -3.62 5.68
C ALA A 90 2.02 -4.52 5.97
N LEU A 91 1.11 -4.66 5.00
CA LEU A 91 -0.07 -5.52 5.10
C LEU A 91 0.29 -6.99 5.30
N LYS A 92 1.34 -7.49 4.62
CA LYS A 92 1.86 -8.86 4.81
C LYS A 92 2.41 -9.06 6.22
N ILE A 93 3.21 -8.10 6.70
CA ILE A 93 3.78 -8.14 8.05
C ILE A 93 2.67 -8.15 9.11
N VAL A 94 1.66 -7.27 8.97
CA VAL A 94 0.51 -7.21 9.88
C VAL A 94 -0.19 -8.56 9.99
N VAL A 95 -0.43 -9.23 8.86
CA VAL A 95 -1.07 -10.55 8.82
C VAL A 95 -0.24 -11.60 9.53
N ASP A 96 1.07 -11.63 9.29
CA ASP A 96 1.96 -12.60 9.93
C ASP A 96 2.04 -12.36 11.46
N LEU A 97 2.06 -11.10 11.91
CA LEU A 97 2.01 -10.76 13.33
C LEU A 97 0.67 -11.17 13.97
N PHE A 98 -0.48 -10.89 13.36
CA PHE A 98 -1.79 -11.31 13.88
C PHE A 98 -1.94 -12.84 13.95
N LYS A 99 -1.39 -13.57 12.98
CA LYS A 99 -1.35 -15.05 13.02
C LYS A 99 -0.56 -15.58 14.19
N THR A 100 0.63 -15.02 14.43
CA THR A 100 1.59 -15.49 15.44
C THR A 100 1.20 -15.04 16.85
N TYR A 101 0.86 -13.77 17.04
CA TYR A 101 0.70 -13.15 18.36
C TYR A 101 -0.77 -12.80 18.66
N ARG A 102 -1.65 -13.81 18.64
CA ARG A 102 -3.11 -13.63 18.75
C ARG A 102 -3.55 -12.87 20.01
N THR A 103 -3.15 -13.35 21.19
CA THR A 103 -3.60 -12.77 22.47
C THR A 103 -3.12 -11.33 22.67
N PRO A 104 -1.83 -10.98 22.48
CA PRO A 104 -1.38 -9.59 22.65
C PRO A 104 -1.98 -8.60 21.66
N LEU A 105 -2.44 -9.07 20.50
CA LEU A 105 -2.91 -8.22 19.41
C LEU A 105 -4.44 -8.14 19.31
N GLU A 106 -5.19 -8.87 20.14
CA GLU A 106 -6.65 -8.96 20.06
C GLU A 106 -7.33 -7.57 20.03
N ASP A 107 -6.86 -6.64 20.87
CA ASP A 107 -7.42 -5.29 20.98
C ASP A 107 -7.11 -4.40 19.76
N LEU A 108 -6.12 -4.77 18.94
CA LEU A 108 -5.75 -4.04 17.71
C LEU A 108 -6.47 -4.58 16.47
N VAL A 109 -7.10 -5.75 16.54
CA VAL A 109 -7.81 -6.38 15.41
C VAL A 109 -8.93 -5.47 14.91
N GLN A 110 -9.70 -4.85 15.81
CA GLN A 110 -10.77 -3.95 15.40
C GLN A 110 -10.23 -2.71 14.69
N SER A 111 -9.17 -2.10 15.21
CA SER A 111 -8.54 -0.94 14.57
C SER A 111 -8.04 -1.26 13.15
N PHE A 112 -7.59 -2.49 12.91
CA PHE A 112 -7.22 -2.92 11.57
C PHE A 112 -8.45 -3.09 10.66
N PHE A 113 -9.53 -3.69 11.15
CA PHE A 113 -10.76 -3.82 10.37
C PHE A 113 -11.38 -2.47 10.03
N ASP A 114 -11.42 -1.53 10.97
CA ASP A 114 -11.95 -0.18 10.72
C ASP A 114 -11.15 0.53 9.62
N LEU A 115 -9.81 0.42 9.67
CA LEU A 115 -8.93 0.92 8.62
C LEU A 115 -9.27 0.33 7.24
N VAL A 116 -9.47 -0.99 7.15
CA VAL A 116 -9.81 -1.63 5.88
C VAL A 116 -11.21 -1.22 5.40
N GLN A 117 -12.18 -1.02 6.31
CA GLN A 117 -13.48 -0.47 5.94
C GLN A 117 -13.35 0.94 5.34
N ASP A 118 -12.49 1.78 5.93
CA ASP A 118 -12.22 3.12 5.39
C ASP A 118 -11.59 3.05 3.99
N MET A 119 -10.68 2.11 3.74
CA MET A 119 -10.14 1.86 2.40
C MET A 119 -11.25 1.51 1.41
N TYR A 120 -12.18 0.60 1.76
CA TYR A 120 -13.33 0.28 0.90
C TYR A 120 -14.22 1.50 0.62
N ARG A 121 -14.52 2.32 1.65
CA ARG A 121 -15.36 3.52 1.51
C ARG A 121 -14.71 4.56 0.60
N ASN A 122 -13.39 4.69 0.67
CA ASN A 122 -12.61 5.62 -0.15
C ASN A 122 -12.55 5.22 -1.63
N MET A 123 -12.90 3.99 -2.00
CA MET A 123 -12.76 3.50 -3.38
C MET A 123 -13.61 4.27 -4.38
N LYS A 124 -14.80 4.73 -4.00
CA LYS A 124 -15.63 5.55 -4.89
C LYS A 124 -14.90 6.83 -5.31
N GLN A 125 -14.20 7.44 -4.36
CA GLN A 125 -13.41 8.64 -4.61
C GLN A 125 -12.16 8.29 -5.45
N ALA A 126 -11.45 7.21 -5.13
CA ALA A 126 -10.29 6.77 -5.89
C ALA A 126 -10.62 6.45 -7.37
N VAL A 127 -11.77 5.80 -7.60
CA VAL A 127 -12.35 5.57 -8.93
C VAL A 127 -12.56 6.90 -9.63
N LYS A 128 -13.30 7.82 -9.00
CA LYS A 128 -13.62 9.10 -9.62
C LYS A 128 -12.36 9.88 -10.00
N ASP A 129 -11.40 9.99 -9.08
CA ASP A 129 -10.15 10.73 -9.32
C ASP A 129 -9.33 10.10 -10.45
N THR A 130 -9.31 8.78 -10.56
CA THR A 130 -8.58 8.09 -11.63
C THR A 130 -9.21 8.30 -13.01
N PHE A 131 -10.54 8.37 -13.09
CA PHE A 131 -11.27 8.55 -14.37
C PHE A 131 -11.44 10.02 -14.77
N ASP A 132 -11.55 10.93 -13.80
CA ASP A 132 -11.59 12.39 -14.04
C ASP A 132 -10.20 12.94 -14.39
N THR A 133 -9.12 12.25 -13.98
CA THR A 133 -7.75 12.57 -14.42
C THR A 133 -7.48 12.01 -15.82
N VAL A 134 -8.15 12.54 -16.84
CA VAL A 134 -7.78 12.32 -18.24
C VAL A 134 -6.40 12.96 -18.49
N PRO A 135 -5.42 12.26 -19.12
CA PRO A 135 -4.10 12.82 -19.41
C PRO A 135 -4.21 13.85 -20.53
N GLY A 136 -4.42 15.11 -20.14
CA GLY A 136 -4.62 16.18 -21.09
C GLY A 136 -4.92 17.51 -20.41
N THR A 137 -4.11 17.90 -19.43
CA THR A 137 -3.79 19.31 -19.13
C THR A 137 -2.85 19.33 -17.93
N VAL A 138 -1.58 19.60 -18.18
CA VAL A 138 -0.70 20.17 -17.16
C VAL A 138 -1.30 21.54 -16.85
N ARG A 139 -2.22 21.60 -15.88
CA ARG A 139 -2.70 22.87 -15.36
C ARG A 139 -1.63 23.39 -14.41
N HIS A 140 -0.65 24.08 -15.00
CA HIS A 140 0.25 24.94 -14.25
C HIS A 140 -0.61 25.96 -13.51
N GLN A 141 -0.80 25.75 -12.21
CA GLN A 141 -1.29 26.77 -11.32
C GLN A 141 -0.12 27.75 -11.10
N ARG A 142 0.00 28.75 -11.98
CA ARG A 142 0.80 29.94 -11.74
C ARG A 142 -0.15 31.12 -11.63
N GLY A 143 -0.25 31.66 -10.43
CA GLY A 143 -0.96 32.91 -10.18
C GLY A 143 -0.24 34.11 -10.79
N GLY A 144 -1.00 35.19 -10.92
CA GLY A 144 -0.48 36.55 -10.84
C GLY A 144 0.02 37.21 -12.12
N GLU A 145 -0.85 38.03 -12.71
CA GLU A 145 -0.60 39.44 -13.09
C GLU A 145 0.13 39.82 -14.40
N ASN A 146 -0.55 40.72 -15.12
CA ASN A 146 -0.09 41.83 -15.97
C ASN A 146 0.50 41.57 -17.37
N GLY A 147 -0.33 41.86 -18.39
CA GLY A 147 -0.14 42.99 -19.30
C GLY A 147 1.04 43.02 -20.29
N THR A 148 0.66 43.17 -21.57
CA THR A 148 1.34 43.92 -22.67
C THR A 148 2.40 43.22 -23.56
N GLU A 149 1.92 42.90 -24.77
CA GLU A 149 2.47 43.20 -26.11
C GLU A 149 3.66 42.44 -26.77
N ALA A 150 3.33 42.01 -28.00
CA ALA A 150 4.12 41.97 -29.23
C ALA A 150 5.19 40.88 -29.45
N GLY A 151 4.96 40.05 -30.48
CA GLY A 151 5.97 39.15 -31.02
C GLY A 151 5.43 38.12 -32.02
N SER A 152 4.97 38.59 -33.17
CA SER A 152 4.59 37.79 -34.34
C SER A 152 5.72 36.87 -34.82
N TRP A 153 5.42 35.58 -34.98
CA TRP A 153 5.90 34.81 -36.14
C TRP A 153 4.95 33.63 -36.41
N ASP A 154 4.50 33.66 -37.65
CA ASP A 154 3.69 32.69 -38.38
C ASP A 154 4.44 31.36 -38.58
N CYS A 155 3.74 30.24 -38.53
CA CYS A 155 3.96 29.04 -39.35
C CYS A 155 2.90 27.95 -39.04
N THR A 156 2.05 27.71 -40.03
CA THR A 156 1.00 26.69 -40.15
C THR A 156 1.51 25.22 -40.15
N PRO A 157 0.61 24.21 -40.04
CA PRO A 157 0.88 22.93 -39.36
C PRO A 157 1.45 21.84 -40.27
N GLY A 158 2.58 21.24 -39.87
CA GLY A 158 3.18 20.07 -40.50
C GLY A 158 2.87 18.77 -39.75
N HIS A 159 2.25 17.82 -40.44
CA HIS A 159 2.03 16.45 -39.99
C HIS A 159 3.33 15.77 -39.55
N ALA A 160 3.35 15.20 -38.34
CA ALA A 160 4.43 14.32 -37.87
C ALA A 160 3.93 12.87 -37.81
N GLN A 161 4.39 12.05 -38.76
CA GLN A 161 4.30 10.59 -38.76
C GLN A 161 5.55 10.03 -38.05
N PRO A 162 5.48 8.87 -37.35
CA PRO A 162 6.54 8.45 -36.44
C PRO A 162 7.68 7.75 -37.18
N ALA A 163 8.92 8.05 -36.81
CA ALA A 163 10.10 7.30 -37.23
C ALA A 163 11.04 7.09 -36.04
N SER A 164 11.10 5.84 -35.56
CA SER A 164 12.31 5.30 -34.89
C SER A 164 13.36 4.98 -35.98
N PRO A 165 14.67 4.96 -35.68
CA PRO A 165 15.25 3.72 -35.13
C PRO A 165 16.47 3.86 -34.18
N ALA A 166 16.57 2.85 -33.30
CA ALA A 166 17.74 2.09 -32.86
C ALA A 166 19.03 2.78 -32.35
N GLY A 167 19.33 2.52 -31.06
CA GLY A 167 20.56 1.84 -30.65
C GLY A 167 21.66 2.67 -29.99
N ALA A 168 21.62 2.82 -28.66
CA ALA A 168 22.82 2.99 -27.83
C ALA A 168 22.52 2.70 -26.35
N ASP A 169 23.22 1.68 -25.85
CA ASP A 169 23.74 1.48 -24.50
C ASP A 169 22.80 1.18 -23.31
N GLY A 170 23.17 0.14 -22.58
CA GLY A 170 22.45 -0.42 -21.44
C GLY A 170 22.62 0.43 -20.20
N GLY A 171 21.61 1.25 -19.91
CA GLY A 171 21.30 1.70 -18.56
C GLY A 171 19.85 1.34 -18.28
N GLU A 172 19.60 0.49 -17.28
CA GLU A 172 18.26 0.34 -16.70
C GLU A 172 17.88 1.69 -16.06
N ALA A 173 17.40 2.62 -16.88
CA ALA A 173 16.73 3.82 -16.41
C ALA A 173 15.42 3.32 -15.80
N SER A 174 15.46 2.97 -14.52
CA SER A 174 14.28 2.69 -13.71
C SER A 174 13.36 3.90 -13.87
N SER A 175 12.30 3.77 -14.65
CA SER A 175 11.37 4.85 -14.91
C SER A 175 10.83 5.35 -13.57
N THR A 176 11.05 6.63 -13.27
CA THR A 176 10.51 7.27 -12.06
C THR A 176 8.98 7.20 -12.12
N LYS A 177 8.37 6.44 -11.20
CA LYS A 177 6.92 6.29 -11.09
C LYS A 177 6.43 7.09 -9.88
N VAL A 178 5.34 7.83 -10.05
CA VAL A 178 4.58 8.40 -8.93
C VAL A 178 3.70 7.29 -8.34
N LEU A 179 3.85 7.04 -7.04
CA LEU A 179 3.12 6.02 -6.31
C LEU A 179 1.83 6.61 -5.73
N GLY A 180 0.75 5.84 -5.75
CA GLY A 180 -0.52 6.23 -5.14
C GLY A 180 -0.48 6.16 -3.61
N LYS A 181 -1.36 6.91 -2.94
CA LYS A 181 -1.57 6.81 -1.49
C LYS A 181 -2.29 5.51 -1.15
N SER A 182 -1.83 4.81 -0.11
CA SER A 182 -2.30 3.47 0.26
C SER A 182 -3.82 3.40 0.48
N MET A 183 -4.41 4.40 1.13
CA MET A 183 -5.85 4.46 1.45
C MET A 183 -6.78 4.53 0.23
N TYR A 184 -6.23 4.78 -0.96
CA TYR A 184 -6.95 4.93 -2.22
C TYR A 184 -6.41 3.96 -3.29
N SER A 185 -5.54 3.01 -2.92
CA SER A 185 -4.88 2.12 -3.88
C SER A 185 -5.68 0.83 -4.10
N PHE A 186 -6.05 0.59 -5.36
CA PHE A 186 -6.68 -0.67 -5.79
C PHE A 186 -5.79 -1.88 -5.49
N LYS A 187 -4.47 -1.74 -5.66
CA LYS A 187 -3.46 -2.76 -5.39
C LYS A 187 -3.43 -3.18 -3.92
N VAL A 188 -3.58 -2.23 -2.99
CA VAL A 188 -3.65 -2.55 -1.56
C VAL A 188 -4.98 -3.23 -1.25
N LEU A 189 -6.09 -2.69 -1.76
CA LEU A 189 -7.42 -3.23 -1.49
C LEU A 189 -7.64 -4.64 -2.06
N SER A 190 -7.04 -4.98 -3.20
CA SER A 190 -7.19 -6.30 -3.82
C SER A 190 -6.71 -7.45 -2.92
N GLU A 191 -5.79 -7.18 -1.99
CA GLU A 191 -5.28 -8.16 -1.01
C GLU A 191 -6.22 -8.31 0.20
N CYS A 192 -7.05 -7.30 0.50
CA CYS A 192 -7.84 -7.23 1.73
C CYS A 192 -8.87 -8.36 1.90
N PRO A 193 -9.64 -8.83 0.90
CA PRO A 193 -10.64 -9.88 1.10
C PRO A 193 -10.07 -11.18 1.68
N ILE A 194 -8.95 -11.64 1.14
CA ILE A 194 -8.30 -12.88 1.57
C ILE A 194 -7.79 -12.71 3.01
N ILE A 195 -7.23 -11.54 3.30
CA ILE A 195 -6.72 -11.18 4.62
C ILE A 195 -7.85 -11.11 5.65
N ILE A 196 -8.96 -10.45 5.35
CA ILE A 196 -10.11 -10.37 6.26
C ILE A 196 -10.64 -11.78 6.54
N ALA A 197 -10.80 -12.62 5.51
CA ALA A 197 -11.25 -14.00 5.67
C ALA A 197 -10.33 -14.79 6.60
N LEU A 198 -9.02 -14.64 6.43
CA LEU A 198 -8.00 -15.26 7.27
C LEU A 198 -8.05 -14.75 8.72
N LEU A 199 -8.19 -13.43 8.92
CA LEU A 199 -8.30 -12.85 10.26
C LEU A 199 -9.61 -13.23 10.95
N PHE A 200 -10.71 -13.39 10.23
CA PHE A 200 -11.95 -13.94 10.78
C PHE A 200 -11.81 -15.40 11.23
N GLN A 201 -10.99 -16.20 10.55
CA GLN A 201 -10.70 -17.56 11.00
C GLN A 201 -9.91 -17.56 12.33
N ILE A 202 -9.00 -16.60 12.51
CA ILE A 202 -8.10 -16.49 13.66
C ILE A 202 -8.80 -15.82 14.86
N HIS A 203 -9.46 -14.69 14.63
CA HIS A 203 -10.07 -13.83 15.65
C HIS A 203 -11.61 -13.90 15.57
N ARG A 204 -12.15 -15.06 15.93
CA ARG A 204 -13.59 -15.38 15.81
C ARG A 204 -14.50 -14.41 16.56
N LYS A 205 -14.01 -13.79 17.64
CA LYS A 205 -14.77 -12.83 18.46
C LYS A 205 -15.13 -11.55 17.69
N ALA A 206 -14.26 -11.12 16.77
CA ALA A 206 -14.47 -9.93 15.97
C ALA A 206 -15.43 -10.16 14.79
N VAL A 207 -15.79 -11.40 14.47
CA VAL A 207 -16.57 -11.74 13.26
C VAL A 207 -18.00 -11.16 13.27
N PRO A 208 -18.82 -11.32 14.34
CA PRO A 208 -20.24 -10.96 14.26
C PRO A 208 -20.47 -9.48 13.95
N GLN A 209 -19.66 -8.59 14.55
CA GLN A 209 -19.77 -7.14 14.33
C GLN A 209 -19.22 -6.70 12.97
N ASN A 210 -18.14 -7.32 12.49
CA ASN A 210 -17.46 -6.86 11.28
C ASN A 210 -18.07 -7.43 9.99
N VAL A 211 -18.65 -8.63 10.02
CA VAL A 211 -19.29 -9.23 8.82
C VAL A 211 -20.41 -8.33 8.30
N GLN A 212 -21.26 -7.80 9.19
CA GLN A 212 -22.35 -6.91 8.79
C GLN A 212 -21.85 -5.62 8.15
N ALA A 213 -20.66 -5.15 8.53
CA ALA A 213 -20.05 -3.94 7.99
C ALA A 213 -19.33 -4.18 6.64
N PHE A 214 -18.61 -5.28 6.49
CA PHE A 214 -17.82 -5.55 5.28
C PHE A 214 -18.64 -6.02 4.09
N VAL A 215 -19.68 -6.82 4.30
CA VAL A 215 -20.52 -7.35 3.21
C VAL A 215 -21.04 -6.25 2.26
N PRO A 216 -21.68 -5.17 2.74
CA PRO A 216 -22.17 -4.12 1.84
C PRO A 216 -21.05 -3.39 1.10
N LEU A 217 -19.93 -3.09 1.79
CA LEU A 217 -18.79 -2.36 1.23
C LEU A 217 -18.13 -3.10 0.07
N VAL A 218 -17.96 -4.42 0.21
CA VAL A 218 -17.39 -5.27 -0.83
C VAL A 218 -18.32 -5.36 -2.04
N MET A 219 -19.62 -5.56 -1.80
CA MET A 219 -20.61 -5.69 -2.87
C MET A 219 -20.69 -4.42 -3.70
N GLU A 220 -20.61 -3.27 -3.04
CA GLU A 220 -20.58 -1.96 -3.68
C GLU A 220 -19.37 -1.79 -4.62
N VAL A 221 -18.15 -2.10 -4.15
CA VAL A 221 -16.95 -2.03 -5.00
C VAL A 221 -17.01 -3.00 -6.19
N ARG A 222 -17.62 -4.18 -6.02
CA ARG A 222 -17.83 -5.14 -7.12
C ARG A 222 -18.80 -4.61 -8.17
N VAL A 223 -19.85 -3.89 -7.76
CA VAL A 223 -20.82 -3.27 -8.67
C VAL A 223 -20.15 -2.15 -9.47
N ASP A 224 -19.41 -1.26 -8.80
CA ASP A 224 -18.69 -0.16 -9.46
C ASP A 224 -17.64 -0.68 -10.46
N SER A 225 -16.93 -1.77 -10.12
CA SER A 225 -16.02 -2.46 -11.04
C SER A 225 -16.71 -2.94 -12.33
N LYS A 226 -17.92 -3.48 -12.21
CA LYS A 226 -18.69 -4.01 -13.35
C LYS A 226 -19.20 -2.89 -14.26
N ILE A 227 -19.47 -1.70 -13.70
CA ILE A 227 -19.85 -0.50 -14.44
C ILE A 227 -18.65 0.07 -15.22
N MET A 228 -17.42 -0.10 -14.70
CA MET A 228 -16.22 0.52 -15.27
C MET A 228 -15.70 -0.05 -16.60
N GLY A 229 -16.28 -1.13 -17.12
CA GLY A 229 -15.90 -1.72 -18.42
C GLY A 229 -14.47 -2.31 -18.50
N PRO A 230 -14.15 -3.09 -19.53
CA PRO A 230 -12.89 -3.82 -19.65
C PRO A 230 -11.65 -2.96 -19.99
N ASN A 231 -11.81 -1.66 -20.25
CA ASN A 231 -10.74 -0.76 -20.69
C ASN A 231 -10.07 0.05 -19.58
N GLY A 232 -10.58 0.00 -18.35
CA GLY A 232 -9.94 0.62 -17.19
C GLY A 232 -8.86 -0.31 -16.61
N ASN A 233 -7.64 0.20 -16.42
CA ASN A 233 -6.50 -0.56 -15.87
C ASN A 233 -6.79 -1.17 -14.47
N GLY A 234 -7.82 -0.69 -13.75
CA GLY A 234 -8.30 -1.24 -12.47
C GLY A 234 -9.37 -2.32 -12.57
N GLY A 235 -9.96 -2.56 -13.75
CA GLY A 235 -11.05 -3.54 -13.94
C GLY A 235 -10.60 -5.00 -13.83
N SER A 236 -9.32 -5.28 -14.07
CA SER A 236 -8.70 -6.61 -13.88
C SER A 236 -8.36 -6.89 -12.42
N GLU A 237 -7.83 -5.91 -11.68
CA GLU A 237 -7.48 -6.06 -10.25
C GLU A 237 -8.72 -6.26 -9.37
N LEU A 238 -9.83 -5.60 -9.70
CA LEU A 238 -11.09 -5.70 -8.96
C LEU A 238 -11.81 -7.06 -9.13
N ARG A 239 -11.47 -7.86 -10.16
CA ARG A 239 -12.03 -9.22 -10.34
C ARG A 239 -11.59 -10.20 -9.25
N TYR A 240 -10.51 -9.91 -8.54
CA TYR A 240 -9.99 -10.75 -7.45
C TYR A 240 -10.75 -10.57 -6.12
N LEU A 241 -11.67 -9.59 -6.03
CA LEU A 241 -12.46 -9.30 -4.82
C LEU A 241 -13.63 -10.29 -4.58
N THR A 242 -13.63 -11.49 -5.17
CA THR A 242 -14.75 -12.45 -5.06
C THR A 242 -14.69 -13.26 -3.77
N TRP A 243 -15.58 -12.92 -2.83
CA TRP A 243 -15.75 -13.58 -1.52
C TRP A 243 -16.37 -14.99 -1.56
N GLU A 244 -16.66 -15.50 -2.75
CA GLU A 244 -17.33 -16.80 -2.95
C GLU A 244 -16.52 -17.97 -2.37
N ARG A 245 -15.20 -17.83 -2.14
CA ARG A 245 -14.39 -18.83 -1.41
C ARG A 245 -14.28 -18.58 0.10
N ALA A 246 -14.43 -17.34 0.56
CA ALA A 246 -14.22 -16.96 1.96
C ALA A 246 -15.43 -17.26 2.86
N PHE A 247 -16.65 -17.00 2.36
CA PHE A 247 -17.88 -17.21 3.15
C PHE A 247 -18.26 -18.68 3.32
N PHE A 248 -17.90 -19.55 2.35
CA PHE A 248 -18.21 -20.98 2.45
C PHE A 248 -17.48 -21.69 3.60
N PHE A 249 -16.39 -21.12 4.14
CA PHE A 249 -15.65 -21.70 5.27
C PHE A 249 -16.09 -21.19 6.66
N THR A 250 -16.91 -20.16 6.73
CA THR A 250 -17.42 -19.62 8.01
C THR A 250 -18.86 -20.04 8.31
N GLY A 251 -19.51 -20.75 7.39
CA GLY A 251 -20.90 -21.21 7.48
C GLY A 251 -21.06 -22.73 7.58
N SER A 252 -20.19 -23.42 8.31
CA SER A 252 -20.41 -24.81 8.75
C SER A 252 -20.00 -24.96 10.22
#